data_AF-A0A9D1AF80-F1
#
_entry.id   AF-A0A9D1AF80-F1
#
_cell.length_a   1.000
_cell.length_b   1.000
_cell.length_c   1.000
_cell.angle_alpha   90.00
_cell.angle_beta   90.00
_cell.angle_gamma   90.00
#
_symmetry.space_group_name_H-M   'P 1'
#
loop_
_entity.id
_entity.type
_entity.pdbx_description
1 polymer ?
#
loop_
_entity_poly.entity_id
_entity_poly.type
_entity_poly.pdbx_seq_one_letter_code
_entity_poly.pdbx_strand_id
1 'polypeptide(L)'
;MEFRHKSVLLEESIDALRIKPDGIYVDGTLGGGGHSLEICRRLSDKGRLIGIDQDEAAIQAASGRLGEFKDRVTIIRSNFCDMRGELGKLGITSVDGVILDLGVSSYQLDTADRGFTYREDAPLDMRMDQRQDKTAKDIVNGYDEMELYRIIRDYGEEKFAKNIAKHIVAARKEKALETTGELIHVIKAAIPMKVRAVGGHPAKRTFQAIRIELNRELDVLQEALDEIAELLKDGGRVCVITFHSLEDRIVKNKFREWENPCICPKEFPVCVCGRKPKGRVITRRPIVPDPRELEENPRAKSSKLRVFEREIH
;
A
#
# COMPACT_ATOMS: atom_id res chain seq x y z
N MET A 1 -14.91 0.20 -18.44
CA MET A 1 -14.89 -1.15 -17.82
C MET A 1 -15.40 -1.02 -16.40
N GLU A 2 -16.31 -1.91 -16.00
CA GLU A 2 -16.95 -1.87 -14.68
C GLU A 2 -15.98 -2.49 -13.64
N PHE A 3 -15.57 -1.71 -12.63
CA PHE A 3 -14.73 -2.18 -11.54
C PHE A 3 -15.51 -3.17 -10.67
N ARG A 4 -15.48 -4.48 -11.00
CA ARG A 4 -16.17 -5.56 -10.27
C ARG A 4 -15.47 -6.01 -8.98
N HIS A 5 -14.59 -5.21 -8.40
CA HIS A 5 -13.81 -5.60 -7.22
C HIS A 5 -14.50 -5.20 -5.91
N LYS A 6 -14.69 -6.17 -5.01
CA LYS A 6 -15.09 -5.98 -3.61
C LYS A 6 -13.85 -5.63 -2.79
N SER A 7 -13.87 -4.48 -2.11
CA SER A 7 -12.76 -4.04 -1.25
C SER A 7 -12.42 -5.09 -0.20
N VAL A 8 -11.13 -5.22 0.11
CA VAL A 8 -10.62 -6.18 1.10
C VAL A 8 -10.90 -5.66 2.51
N LEU A 9 -11.34 -6.53 3.42
CA LEU A 9 -11.67 -6.19 4.81
C LEU A 9 -12.59 -4.96 4.90
N LEU A 10 -13.56 -4.86 3.98
CA LEU A 10 -14.40 -3.68 3.81
C LEU A 10 -15.21 -3.39 5.08
N GLU A 11 -15.95 -4.38 5.58
CA GLU A 11 -16.81 -4.19 6.74
C GLU A 11 -15.97 -3.89 7.99
N GLU A 12 -14.90 -4.66 8.21
CA GLU A 12 -14.04 -4.49 9.38
C GLU A 12 -13.32 -3.14 9.40
N SER A 13 -12.87 -2.65 8.25
CA SER A 13 -12.22 -1.34 8.16
C SER A 13 -13.21 -0.19 8.36
N ILE A 14 -14.43 -0.29 7.79
CA ILE A 14 -15.47 0.73 7.93
C ILE A 14 -16.00 0.80 9.37
N ASP A 15 -16.22 -0.36 10.01
CA ASP A 15 -16.60 -0.43 11.41
C ASP A 15 -15.49 0.09 12.32
N ALA A 16 -14.23 -0.26 12.01
CA ALA A 16 -13.08 0.22 12.76
C ALA A 16 -12.89 1.73 12.67
N LEU A 17 -13.23 2.38 11.55
CA LEU A 17 -13.10 3.84 11.39
C LEU A 17 -14.03 4.64 12.31
N ARG A 18 -15.10 4.04 12.84
CA ARG A 18 -16.13 4.71 13.66
C ARG A 18 -16.61 6.01 13.02
N ILE A 19 -17.17 5.89 11.82
CA ILE A 19 -17.55 7.05 11.01
C ILE A 19 -18.57 7.92 11.75
N LYS A 20 -18.25 9.21 11.88
CA LYS A 20 -19.14 10.26 12.38
C LYS A 20 -19.80 10.93 11.19
N PRO A 21 -21.13 11.18 11.21
CA PRO A 21 -21.83 11.77 10.07
C PRO A 21 -21.23 13.09 9.57
N ASP A 22 -20.86 13.99 10.49
CA ASP A 22 -20.31 15.32 10.17
C ASP A 22 -18.76 15.31 10.11
N GLY A 23 -18.13 14.13 10.13
CA GLY A 23 -16.67 13.98 10.21
C GLY A 23 -15.95 14.23 8.87
N ILE A 24 -14.63 14.43 8.95
CA ILE A 24 -13.75 14.52 7.79
C ILE A 24 -12.91 13.25 7.71
N TYR A 25 -12.99 12.53 6.59
CA TYR A 25 -12.24 11.29 6.37
C TYR A 25 -11.31 11.41 5.17
N VAL A 26 -10.19 10.70 5.23
CA VAL A 26 -9.26 10.57 4.11
C VAL A 26 -9.15 9.10 3.70
N ASP A 27 -9.34 8.85 2.41
CA ASP A 27 -8.94 7.59 1.77
C ASP A 27 -7.66 7.86 1.00
N GLY A 28 -6.51 7.45 1.56
CA GLY A 28 -5.19 7.71 0.98
C GLY A 28 -4.83 6.77 -0.16
N THR A 29 -5.69 5.80 -0.47
CA THR A 29 -5.47 4.79 -1.51
C THR A 29 -6.80 4.56 -2.21
N LEU A 30 -7.36 5.65 -2.73
CA LEU A 30 -8.74 5.72 -3.20
C LEU A 30 -9.10 4.57 -4.14
N GLY A 31 -8.18 4.20 -5.04
CA GLY A 31 -8.35 3.07 -5.95
C GLY A 31 -9.65 3.17 -6.75
N GLY A 32 -10.43 2.10 -6.75
CA GLY A 32 -11.77 2.11 -7.38
C GLY A 32 -12.85 2.82 -6.56
N GLY A 33 -12.55 3.35 -5.36
CA GLY A 33 -13.49 4.05 -4.47
C GLY A 33 -14.41 3.13 -3.67
N GLY A 34 -14.02 1.89 -3.39
CA GLY A 34 -14.87 0.92 -2.67
C GLY A 34 -15.08 1.27 -1.19
N HIS A 35 -14.01 1.51 -0.44
CA HIS A 35 -14.10 1.97 0.96
C HIS A 35 -14.69 3.37 1.03
N SER A 36 -14.20 4.28 0.18
CA SER A 36 -14.74 5.63 0.02
C SER A 36 -16.27 5.67 -0.17
N LEU A 37 -16.85 4.78 -0.98
CA LEU A 37 -18.30 4.71 -1.16
C LEU A 37 -19.03 4.39 0.16
N GLU A 38 -18.52 3.44 0.94
CA GLU A 38 -19.09 3.09 2.24
C GLU A 38 -18.92 4.19 3.28
N ILE A 39 -17.82 4.95 3.21
CA ILE A 39 -17.62 6.15 4.03
C ILE A 39 -18.69 7.18 3.68
N CYS A 40 -18.82 7.54 2.40
CA CYS A 40 -19.80 8.51 1.89
C CYS A 40 -21.25 8.19 2.30
N ARG A 41 -21.63 6.91 2.28
CA ARG A 41 -22.96 6.44 2.68
C ARG A 41 -23.31 6.72 4.15
N ARG A 42 -22.32 6.83 5.03
CA ARG A 42 -22.49 7.04 6.50
C ARG A 42 -22.37 8.50 6.93
N LEU A 43 -22.19 9.37 5.96
CA LEU A 43 -21.69 10.72 6.08
C LEU A 43 -22.92 11.65 5.83
N SER A 44 -23.10 12.74 6.58
CA SER A 44 -24.19 13.73 6.42
C SER A 44 -23.78 14.88 5.49
N ASP A 45 -24.68 15.70 4.97
CA ASP A 45 -24.35 16.88 4.14
C ASP A 45 -23.16 17.76 4.62
N LYS A 46 -22.87 17.79 5.92
CA LYS A 46 -21.73 18.51 6.53
C LYS A 46 -20.40 17.75 6.55
N GLY A 47 -20.45 16.42 6.51
CA GLY A 47 -19.25 15.58 6.51
C GLY A 47 -18.55 15.58 5.16
N ARG A 48 -17.26 15.26 5.14
CA ARG A 48 -16.41 15.38 3.95
C ARG A 48 -15.49 14.16 3.78
N LEU A 49 -15.31 13.73 2.54
CA LEU A 49 -14.33 12.70 2.17
C LEU A 49 -13.27 13.31 1.26
N ILE A 50 -12.00 13.08 1.56
CA ILE A 50 -10.87 13.40 0.69
C ILE A 50 -10.27 12.09 0.17
N GLY A 51 -10.38 11.84 -1.12
CA GLY A 51 -9.79 10.67 -1.77
C GLY A 51 -8.48 11.04 -2.46
N ILE A 52 -7.41 10.31 -2.18
CA ILE A 52 -6.08 10.52 -2.78
C ILE A 52 -5.67 9.23 -3.51
N ASP A 53 -5.23 9.37 -4.76
CA ASP A 53 -4.55 8.30 -5.49
C ASP A 53 -3.56 8.88 -6.49
N GLN A 54 -2.46 8.17 -6.73
CA GLN A 54 -1.45 8.58 -7.71
C GLN A 54 -1.79 8.10 -9.13
N ASP A 55 -2.63 7.07 -9.26
CA ASP A 55 -3.02 6.46 -10.53
C ASP A 55 -4.22 7.17 -11.16
N GLU A 56 -4.06 7.67 -12.38
CA GLU A 56 -5.13 8.35 -13.12
C GLU A 56 -6.38 7.47 -13.34
N ALA A 57 -6.19 6.18 -13.57
CA ALA A 57 -7.29 5.26 -13.79
C ALA A 57 -8.13 5.07 -12.51
N ALA A 58 -7.48 5.09 -11.34
CA ALA A 58 -8.16 5.08 -10.05
C ALA A 58 -8.99 6.36 -9.86
N ILE A 59 -8.40 7.52 -10.13
CA ILE A 59 -9.08 8.82 -10.07
C ILE A 59 -10.32 8.84 -10.95
N GLN A 60 -10.23 8.37 -12.19
CA GLN A 60 -11.36 8.31 -13.12
C GLN A 60 -12.46 7.34 -12.64
N ALA A 61 -12.07 6.13 -12.21
CA ALA A 61 -13.02 5.11 -11.73
C ALA A 61 -13.76 5.57 -10.47
N ALA A 62 -13.03 6.12 -9.50
CA ALA A 62 -13.60 6.64 -8.26
C ALA A 62 -14.49 7.87 -8.52
N SER A 63 -14.10 8.77 -9.43
CA SER A 63 -14.93 9.93 -9.81
C SER A 63 -16.30 9.49 -10.37
N GLY A 64 -16.31 8.44 -11.20
CA GLY A 64 -17.56 7.86 -11.69
C GLY A 64 -18.39 7.22 -10.56
N ARG A 65 -17.75 6.42 -9.70
CA ARG A 65 -18.42 5.71 -8.59
C ARG A 65 -18.99 6.64 -7.52
N LEU A 66 -18.28 7.74 -7.22
CA LEU A 66 -18.62 8.69 -6.16
C LEU A 66 -19.42 9.90 -6.67
N GLY A 67 -19.87 9.88 -7.93
CA GLY A 67 -20.55 11.01 -8.56
C GLY A 67 -21.80 11.49 -7.83
N GLU A 68 -22.54 10.59 -7.16
CA GLU A 68 -23.69 10.93 -6.32
C GLU A 68 -23.30 11.79 -5.09
N PHE A 69 -22.05 11.68 -4.64
CA PHE A 69 -21.52 12.36 -3.45
C PHE A 69 -20.60 13.53 -3.78
N LYS A 70 -20.58 14.00 -5.04
CA LYS A 70 -19.64 15.02 -5.55
C LYS A 70 -19.55 16.29 -4.70
N ASP A 71 -20.63 16.69 -4.03
CA ASP A 71 -20.66 17.92 -3.22
C ASP A 71 -19.87 17.78 -1.90
N ARG A 72 -19.45 16.55 -1.58
CA ARG A 72 -18.85 16.17 -0.29
C ARG A 72 -17.53 15.43 -0.45
N VAL A 73 -17.22 15.00 -1.67
CA VAL A 73 -16.01 14.28 -2.03
C VAL A 73 -15.06 15.23 -2.76
N THR A 74 -13.81 15.28 -2.30
CA THR A 74 -12.73 15.90 -3.06
C THR A 74 -11.73 14.82 -3.46
N ILE A 75 -11.53 14.63 -4.76
CA ILE A 75 -10.59 13.65 -5.29
C ILE A 75 -9.32 14.38 -5.75
N ILE A 76 -8.16 13.92 -5.30
CA ILE A 76 -6.86 14.54 -5.55
C ILE A 76 -5.92 13.50 -6.16
N ARG A 77 -5.37 13.82 -7.34
CA ARG A 77 -4.32 12.99 -7.95
C ARG A 77 -2.96 13.34 -7.34
N SER A 78 -2.62 12.68 -6.24
CA SER A 78 -1.36 12.87 -5.51
C SER A 78 -0.88 11.56 -4.87
N ASN A 79 0.33 11.56 -4.31
CA ASN A 79 0.77 10.48 -3.44
C ASN A 79 0.24 10.73 -2.01
N PHE A 80 -0.11 9.67 -1.29
CA PHE A 80 -0.61 9.82 0.08
C PHE A 80 0.47 10.22 1.09
N CYS A 81 1.76 10.14 0.75
CA CYS A 81 2.79 10.79 1.58
C CYS A 81 2.67 12.31 1.57
N ASP A 82 2.06 12.91 0.53
CA ASP A 82 1.81 14.36 0.46
C ASP A 82 0.47 14.77 1.11
N MET A 83 -0.20 13.86 1.82
CA MET A 83 -1.55 14.05 2.37
C MET A 83 -1.67 15.33 3.19
N ARG A 84 -0.73 15.63 4.09
CA ARG A 84 -0.77 16.86 4.90
C ARG A 84 -0.75 18.11 4.05
N GLY A 85 0.09 18.14 3.02
CA GLY A 85 0.19 19.25 2.08
C GLY A 85 -1.10 19.45 1.29
N GLU A 86 -1.66 18.37 0.77
CA GLU A 86 -2.93 18.39 0.02
C GLU A 86 -4.12 18.81 0.88
N LEU A 87 -4.22 18.32 2.12
CA LEU A 87 -5.23 18.75 3.07
C LEU A 87 -5.08 20.24 3.43
N GLY A 88 -3.84 20.71 3.62
CA GLY A 88 -3.54 22.10 3.91
C GLY A 88 -4.01 23.06 2.81
N LYS A 89 -3.86 22.70 1.53
CA LYS A 89 -4.40 23.47 0.40
C LYS A 89 -5.93 23.63 0.43
N LEU A 90 -6.63 22.68 1.06
CA LEU A 90 -8.07 22.71 1.26
C LEU A 90 -8.50 23.38 2.58
N GLY A 91 -7.55 23.92 3.35
CA GLY A 91 -7.78 24.49 4.67
C GLY A 91 -8.09 23.44 5.75
N ILE A 92 -7.79 22.16 5.51
CA ILE A 92 -8.01 21.07 6.46
C ILE A 92 -6.74 20.84 7.27
N THR A 93 -6.81 21.05 8.58
CA THR A 93 -5.68 20.85 9.49
C THR A 93 -5.77 19.55 10.28
N SER A 94 -6.95 18.95 10.38
CA SER A 94 -7.18 17.70 11.10
C SER A 94 -8.39 16.92 10.56
N VAL A 95 -8.38 15.61 10.74
CA VAL A 95 -9.37 14.66 10.22
C VAL A 95 -9.84 13.68 11.29
N ASP A 96 -11.06 13.17 11.14
CA ASP A 96 -11.68 12.19 12.04
C ASP A 96 -11.23 10.76 11.74
N GLY A 97 -10.77 10.48 10.52
CA GLY A 97 -10.13 9.20 10.23
C GLY A 97 -9.41 9.14 8.89
N VAL A 98 -8.51 8.17 8.79
CA VAL A 98 -7.71 7.88 7.61
C VAL A 98 -7.79 6.38 7.31
N ILE A 99 -8.00 6.01 6.05
CA ILE A 99 -7.85 4.64 5.59
C ILE A 99 -6.75 4.56 4.53
N LEU A 100 -5.92 3.51 4.63
CA LEU A 100 -4.89 3.13 3.68
C LEU A 100 -5.05 1.64 3.35
N ASP A 101 -5.50 1.32 2.15
CA ASP A 101 -5.53 -0.01 1.55
C ASP A 101 -4.32 -0.17 0.62
N LEU A 102 -3.22 -0.68 1.17
CA LEU A 102 -1.92 -0.69 0.49
C LEU A 102 -1.87 -1.69 -0.68
N GLY A 103 -0.85 -1.56 -1.52
CA GLY A 103 -0.60 -2.48 -2.61
C GLY A 103 -1.21 -2.01 -3.93
N VAL A 104 -1.51 -2.98 -4.81
CA VAL A 104 -1.93 -2.71 -6.20
C VAL A 104 -3.43 -2.82 -6.34
N SER A 105 -4.01 -1.89 -7.10
CA SER A 105 -5.43 -1.97 -7.43
C SER A 105 -5.70 -3.14 -8.37
N SER A 106 -6.93 -3.63 -8.38
CA SER A 106 -7.32 -4.70 -9.28
C SER A 106 -7.15 -4.32 -10.75
N TYR A 107 -7.46 -3.07 -11.09
CA TYR A 107 -7.24 -2.55 -12.44
C TYR A 107 -5.78 -2.61 -12.87
N GLN A 108 -4.84 -2.31 -11.98
CA GLN A 108 -3.40 -2.42 -12.29
C GLN A 108 -2.98 -3.87 -12.59
N LEU A 109 -3.57 -4.85 -11.90
CA LEU A 109 -3.31 -6.27 -12.14
C LEU A 109 -4.02 -6.83 -13.38
N ASP A 110 -5.23 -6.33 -13.66
CA ASP A 110 -6.11 -6.81 -14.73
C ASP A 110 -5.83 -6.10 -16.07
N THR A 111 -5.12 -4.96 -16.05
CA THR A 111 -4.65 -4.26 -17.25
C THR A 111 -3.24 -4.74 -17.57
N ALA A 112 -3.13 -5.76 -18.43
CA ALA A 112 -1.87 -6.43 -18.75
C ALA A 112 -0.75 -5.43 -19.12
N ASP A 113 -1.05 -4.42 -19.93
CA ASP A 113 -0.10 -3.40 -20.39
C ASP A 113 0.57 -2.59 -19.27
N ARG A 114 0.01 -2.59 -18.06
CA ARG A 114 0.62 -1.96 -16.88
C ARG A 114 1.79 -2.78 -16.31
N GLY A 115 1.99 -4.02 -16.74
CA GLY A 115 3.16 -4.83 -16.41
C GLY A 115 3.22 -5.39 -14.98
N PHE A 116 2.16 -5.22 -14.17
CA PHE A 116 2.11 -5.76 -12.79
C PHE A 116 1.82 -7.26 -12.73
N THR A 117 1.19 -7.81 -13.77
CA THR A 117 0.83 -9.22 -13.84
C THR A 117 2.00 -10.08 -14.30
N TYR A 118 2.05 -11.30 -13.78
CA TYR A 118 2.96 -12.35 -14.23
C TYR A 118 2.22 -13.51 -14.91
N ARG A 119 0.92 -13.31 -15.22
CA ARG A 119 0.07 -14.30 -15.89
C ARG A 119 0.11 -14.17 -17.41
N GLU A 120 0.29 -12.94 -17.88
CA GLU A 120 0.30 -12.56 -19.28
C GLU A 120 1.62 -11.86 -19.60
N ASP A 121 2.05 -11.97 -20.85
CA ASP A 121 3.24 -11.31 -21.34
C ASP A 121 2.89 -9.86 -21.73
N ALA A 122 3.58 -8.90 -21.13
CA ALA A 122 3.30 -7.47 -21.25
C ALA A 122 4.57 -6.63 -21.05
N PRO A 123 4.58 -5.34 -21.41
CA PRO A 123 5.73 -4.47 -21.16
C PRO A 123 6.13 -4.40 -19.67
N LEU A 124 7.44 -4.33 -19.41
CA LEU A 124 7.97 -4.09 -18.06
C LEU A 124 7.78 -2.63 -17.61
N ASP A 125 6.55 -2.25 -17.28
CA ASP A 125 6.21 -0.91 -16.77
C ASP A 125 6.20 -0.87 -15.23
N MET A 126 5.16 -1.44 -14.59
CA MET A 126 4.94 -1.47 -13.13
C MET A 126 4.84 -0.11 -12.42
N ARG A 127 4.74 1.02 -13.14
CA ARG A 127 4.50 2.33 -12.53
C ARG A 127 3.05 2.43 -12.04
N MET A 128 2.86 2.84 -10.80
CA MET A 128 1.55 3.21 -10.27
C MET A 128 1.12 4.58 -10.80
N ASP A 129 2.03 5.56 -10.79
CA ASP A 129 1.86 6.86 -11.45
C ASP A 129 2.65 6.90 -12.75
N GLN A 130 1.97 7.05 -13.88
CA GLN A 130 2.61 7.13 -15.21
C GLN A 130 3.26 8.50 -15.51
N ARG A 131 3.17 9.48 -14.58
CA ARG A 131 3.92 10.74 -14.68
C ARG A 131 5.42 10.57 -14.41
N GLN A 132 5.84 9.47 -13.77
CA GLN A 132 7.25 9.19 -13.54
C GLN A 132 7.91 8.58 -14.79
N ASP A 133 9.17 8.91 -15.05
CA ASP A 133 9.87 8.44 -16.25
C ASP A 133 10.39 7.00 -16.12
N LYS A 134 10.89 6.64 -14.94
CA LYS A 134 11.53 5.35 -14.68
C LYS A 134 10.50 4.22 -14.66
N THR A 135 10.82 3.10 -15.29
CA THR A 135 9.99 1.89 -15.40
C THR A 135 10.69 0.67 -14.78
N ALA A 136 9.97 -0.45 -14.66
CA ALA A 136 10.57 -1.74 -14.30
C ALA A 136 11.62 -2.19 -15.33
N LYS A 137 11.44 -1.87 -16.62
CA LYS A 137 12.45 -2.09 -17.67
C LYS A 137 13.76 -1.41 -17.32
N ASP A 138 13.71 -0.17 -16.84
CA ASP A 138 14.91 0.61 -16.50
C ASP A 138 15.62 0.04 -15.27
N ILE A 139 14.88 -0.44 -14.26
CA ILE A 139 15.48 -1.12 -13.11
C ILE A 139 16.18 -2.41 -13.56
N VAL A 140 15.45 -3.27 -14.28
CA VAL A 140 15.93 -4.59 -14.68
C VAL A 140 17.13 -4.50 -15.62
N ASN A 141 17.17 -3.50 -16.51
CA ASN A 141 18.26 -3.32 -17.46
C ASN A 141 19.38 -2.37 -16.99
N GLY A 142 19.10 -1.47 -16.04
CA GLY A 142 20.02 -0.41 -15.61
C GLY A 142 20.77 -0.70 -14.31
N TYR A 143 20.14 -1.33 -13.32
CA TYR A 143 20.78 -1.58 -12.01
C TYR A 143 21.94 -2.55 -12.12
N ASP A 144 22.98 -2.39 -11.33
CA ASP A 144 24.05 -3.38 -11.25
C ASP A 144 23.59 -4.69 -10.57
N GLU A 145 24.43 -5.73 -10.60
CA GLU A 145 24.08 -7.04 -10.01
C GLU A 145 23.82 -6.94 -8.49
N MET A 146 24.57 -6.08 -7.79
CA MET A 146 24.46 -5.91 -6.34
C MET A 146 23.21 -5.13 -5.95
N GLU A 147 22.84 -4.11 -6.71
CA GLU A 147 21.59 -3.37 -6.58
C GLU A 147 20.38 -4.29 -6.82
N LEU A 148 20.40 -5.07 -7.91
CA LEU A 148 19.36 -6.08 -8.18
C LEU A 148 19.28 -7.12 -7.06
N TYR A 149 20.42 -7.61 -6.59
CA TYR A 149 20.47 -8.55 -5.47
C TYR A 149 19.85 -7.94 -4.21
N ARG A 150 20.22 -6.69 -3.87
CA ARG A 150 19.71 -5.96 -2.70
C ARG A 150 18.19 -5.89 -2.75
N ILE A 151 17.60 -5.37 -3.84
CA ILE A 151 16.14 -5.17 -3.91
C ILE A 151 15.40 -6.51 -3.87
N ILE A 152 15.87 -7.53 -4.59
CA ILE A 152 15.21 -8.85 -4.64
C ILE A 152 15.28 -9.54 -3.28
N ARG A 153 16.39 -9.39 -2.55
CA ARG A 153 16.55 -9.94 -1.21
C ARG A 153 15.68 -9.20 -0.20
N ASP A 154 15.80 -7.87 -0.16
CA ASP A 154 15.24 -7.05 0.93
C ASP A 154 13.74 -6.81 0.75
N TYR A 155 13.29 -6.57 -0.48
CA TYR A 155 11.88 -6.30 -0.78
C TYR A 155 11.09 -7.53 -1.22
N GLY A 156 11.76 -8.51 -1.83
CA GLY A 156 11.14 -9.77 -2.24
C GLY A 156 11.19 -10.88 -1.17
N GLU A 157 12.00 -10.72 -0.12
CA GLU A 157 12.34 -11.78 0.86
C GLU A 157 12.69 -13.12 0.14
N GLU A 158 13.42 -13.02 -0.99
CA GLU A 158 13.72 -14.12 -1.90
C GLU A 158 15.06 -14.79 -1.60
N LYS A 159 15.02 -16.12 -1.38
CA LYS A 159 16.19 -16.92 -1.03
C LYS A 159 17.17 -17.05 -2.20
N PHE A 160 16.65 -17.06 -3.43
CA PHE A 160 17.46 -17.15 -4.66
C PHE A 160 17.88 -15.79 -5.21
N ALA A 161 17.72 -14.69 -4.44
CA ALA A 161 17.95 -13.32 -4.90
C ALA A 161 19.28 -13.15 -5.64
N LYS A 162 20.38 -13.66 -5.07
CA LYS A 162 21.71 -13.57 -5.69
C LYS A 162 21.76 -14.26 -7.06
N ASN A 163 21.16 -15.45 -7.16
CA ASN A 163 21.16 -16.19 -8.41
C ASN A 163 20.25 -15.54 -9.46
N ILE A 164 19.09 -15.02 -9.05
CA ILE A 164 18.17 -14.29 -9.92
C ILE A 164 18.85 -13.04 -10.49
N ALA A 165 19.48 -12.22 -9.64
CA ALA A 165 20.21 -11.03 -10.06
C ALA A 165 21.30 -11.35 -11.11
N LYS A 166 22.11 -12.38 -10.83
CA LYS A 166 23.12 -12.88 -11.78
C LYS A 166 22.51 -13.28 -13.13
N HIS A 167 21.38 -13.98 -13.14
CA HIS A 167 20.72 -14.41 -14.37
C HIS A 167 20.11 -13.24 -15.15
N ILE A 168 19.55 -12.24 -14.46
CA ILE A 168 19.06 -11.01 -15.09
C ILE A 168 20.21 -10.27 -15.78
N VAL A 169 21.33 -10.05 -15.08
CA VAL A 169 22.50 -9.37 -15.64
C VAL A 169 23.11 -10.16 -16.81
N ALA A 170 23.13 -11.49 -16.74
CA ALA A 170 23.58 -12.32 -17.84
C ALA A 170 22.66 -12.24 -19.06
N ALA A 171 21.34 -12.36 -18.86
CA ALA A 171 20.37 -12.32 -19.95
C ALA A 171 20.37 -10.98 -20.69
N ARG A 172 20.42 -9.86 -19.97
CA ARG A 172 20.39 -8.52 -20.57
C ARG A 172 21.63 -8.15 -21.38
N LYS A 173 22.75 -8.88 -21.22
CA LYS A 173 23.95 -8.72 -22.06
C LYS A 173 23.72 -9.22 -23.48
N GLU A 174 22.87 -10.23 -23.64
CA GLU A 174 22.51 -10.80 -24.94
C GLU A 174 21.36 -10.01 -25.58
N LYS A 175 20.31 -9.72 -24.81
CA LYS A 175 19.14 -8.95 -25.25
C LYS A 175 18.52 -8.23 -24.06
N ALA A 176 18.27 -6.93 -24.20
CA ALA A 176 17.53 -6.16 -23.20
C ALA A 176 16.18 -6.83 -22.89
N LEU A 177 15.82 -6.89 -21.61
CA LEU A 177 14.56 -7.47 -21.15
C LEU A 177 13.46 -6.41 -21.31
N GLU A 178 12.45 -6.69 -22.13
CA GLU A 178 11.39 -5.74 -22.47
C GLU A 178 10.05 -6.15 -21.89
N THR A 179 9.81 -7.45 -21.71
CA THR A 179 8.51 -7.96 -21.29
C THR A 179 8.55 -8.77 -19.98
N THR A 180 7.39 -8.87 -19.33
CA THR A 180 7.18 -9.67 -18.12
C THR A 180 7.49 -11.14 -18.38
N GLY A 181 7.14 -11.69 -19.54
CA GLY A 181 7.41 -13.07 -19.94
C GLY A 181 8.90 -13.38 -20.06
N GLU A 182 9.67 -12.47 -20.65
CA GLU A 182 11.14 -12.58 -20.72
C GLU A 182 11.76 -12.61 -19.32
N LEU A 183 11.37 -11.66 -18.46
CA LEU A 183 11.84 -11.61 -17.07
C LEU A 183 11.45 -12.88 -16.29
N ILE A 184 10.22 -13.37 -16.47
CA ILE A 184 9.74 -14.62 -15.84
C ILE A 184 10.59 -15.81 -16.29
N HIS A 185 10.95 -15.89 -17.57
CA HIS A 185 11.79 -16.97 -18.08
C HIS A 185 13.15 -16.98 -17.40
N VAL A 186 13.78 -15.81 -17.28
CA VAL A 186 15.07 -15.64 -16.58
C VAL A 186 14.98 -16.04 -15.11
N ILE A 187 13.93 -15.60 -14.40
CA ILE A 187 13.71 -15.96 -12.99
C ILE A 187 13.50 -17.47 -12.84
N LYS A 188 12.72 -18.11 -13.73
CA LYS A 188 12.49 -19.55 -13.69
C LYS A 188 13.77 -20.36 -13.92
N ALA A 189 14.67 -19.88 -14.78
CA ALA A 189 15.97 -20.49 -15.00
C ALA A 189 16.88 -20.39 -13.76
N ALA A 190 16.77 -19.29 -12.99
CA ALA A 190 17.54 -19.07 -11.77
C ALA A 190 17.06 -19.89 -10.54
N ILE A 191 15.88 -20.52 -10.60
CA ILE A 191 15.30 -21.23 -9.45
C ILE A 191 15.22 -22.75 -9.72
N PRO A 192 15.77 -23.60 -8.83
CA PRO A 192 15.72 -25.05 -8.98
C PRO A 192 14.29 -25.58 -9.17
N MET A 193 14.12 -26.52 -10.10
CA MET A 193 12.80 -27.07 -10.45
C MET A 193 12.03 -27.62 -9.24
N LYS A 194 12.73 -28.29 -8.32
CA LYS A 194 12.13 -28.82 -7.07
C LYS A 194 11.49 -27.72 -6.23
N VAL A 195 12.06 -26.51 -6.20
CA VAL A 195 11.49 -25.40 -5.42
C VAL A 195 10.33 -24.75 -6.16
N ARG A 196 10.40 -24.67 -7.50
CA ARG A 196 9.31 -24.17 -8.34
C ARG A 196 8.03 -24.99 -8.21
N ALA A 197 8.14 -26.28 -7.89
CA ALA A 197 7.01 -27.19 -7.79
C ALA A 197 6.20 -27.08 -6.48
N VAL A 198 6.78 -26.52 -5.41
CA VAL A 198 6.20 -26.60 -4.04
C VAL A 198 5.85 -25.20 -3.50
N GLY A 199 5.54 -24.25 -4.37
CA GLY A 199 5.29 -22.86 -3.99
C GLY A 199 4.35 -22.11 -4.94
N GLY A 200 4.14 -20.81 -4.65
CA GLY A 200 3.45 -19.90 -5.57
C GLY A 200 4.27 -19.63 -6.83
N HIS A 201 3.76 -18.76 -7.71
CA HIS A 201 4.45 -18.43 -8.97
C HIS A 201 5.90 -17.95 -8.70
N PRO A 202 6.94 -18.55 -9.33
CA PRO A 202 8.34 -18.27 -9.00
C PRO A 202 8.75 -16.79 -9.13
N ALA A 203 8.10 -16.05 -10.04
CA ALA A 203 8.40 -14.63 -10.25
C ALA A 203 7.71 -13.68 -9.26
N LYS A 204 6.77 -14.15 -8.44
CA LYS A 204 5.92 -13.30 -7.60
C LYS A 204 6.73 -12.38 -6.68
N ARG A 205 7.77 -12.93 -6.03
CA ARG A 205 8.62 -12.18 -5.09
C ARG A 205 9.55 -11.17 -5.78
N THR A 206 10.10 -11.54 -6.94
CA THR A 206 10.93 -10.63 -7.74
C THR A 206 10.10 -9.48 -8.32
N PHE A 207 8.88 -9.76 -8.80
CA PHE A 207 7.94 -8.73 -9.27
C PHE A 207 7.55 -7.79 -8.14
N GLN A 208 7.24 -8.33 -6.95
CA GLN A 208 7.01 -7.53 -5.75
C GLN A 208 8.21 -6.64 -5.42
N ALA A 209 9.43 -7.17 -5.45
CA ALA A 209 10.63 -6.41 -5.15
C ALA A 209 10.85 -5.22 -6.10
N ILE A 210 10.69 -5.47 -7.40
CA ILE A 210 10.83 -4.43 -8.44
C ILE A 210 9.74 -3.37 -8.26
N ARG A 211 8.50 -3.78 -8.01
CA ARG A 211 7.37 -2.90 -7.78
C ARG A 211 7.59 -1.97 -6.57
N ILE A 212 8.05 -2.55 -5.45
CA ILE A 212 8.35 -1.83 -4.21
C ILE A 212 9.47 -0.81 -4.42
N GLU A 213 10.57 -1.21 -5.07
CA GLU A 213 11.69 -0.31 -5.38
C GLU A 213 11.25 0.81 -6.33
N LEU A 214 10.51 0.48 -7.39
CA LEU A 214 10.08 1.44 -8.40
C LEU A 214 9.16 2.52 -7.81
N ASN A 215 8.14 2.10 -7.07
CA ASN A 215 7.12 3.01 -6.56
C ASN A 215 7.44 3.52 -5.14
N ARG A 216 8.65 3.25 -4.63
CA ARG A 216 9.11 3.63 -3.29
C ARG A 216 8.10 3.27 -2.17
N GLU A 217 7.40 2.14 -2.32
CA GLU A 217 6.18 1.83 -1.55
C GLU A 217 6.41 1.87 -0.03
N LEU A 218 7.55 1.34 0.43
CA LEU A 218 7.89 1.28 1.85
C LEU A 218 8.36 2.62 2.42
N ASP A 219 9.00 3.46 1.61
CA ASP A 219 9.46 4.78 2.04
C ASP A 219 8.26 5.73 2.15
N VAL A 220 7.41 5.73 1.11
CA VAL A 220 6.15 6.47 1.06
C VAL A 220 5.25 6.12 2.24
N LEU A 221 5.14 4.83 2.59
CA LEU A 221 4.38 4.39 3.76
C LEU A 221 4.95 4.97 5.06
N GLN A 222 6.27 4.98 5.22
CA GLN A 222 6.91 5.52 6.43
C GLN A 222 6.70 7.03 6.53
N GLU A 223 6.97 7.76 5.44
CA GLU A 223 6.78 9.21 5.33
C GLU A 223 5.33 9.60 5.65
N ALA A 224 4.35 8.90 5.08
CA ALA A 224 2.93 9.16 5.34
C ALA A 224 2.55 8.92 6.81
N LEU A 225 2.99 7.80 7.39
CA LEU A 225 2.66 7.49 8.78
C LEU A 225 3.22 8.56 9.71
N ASP A 226 4.44 9.04 9.50
CA ASP A 226 5.06 10.08 10.34
C ASP A 226 4.19 11.33 10.51
N GLU A 227 3.35 11.64 9.51
CA GLU A 227 2.42 12.78 9.55
C GLU A 227 1.01 12.42 10.04
N ILE A 228 0.48 11.24 9.70
CA ILE A 228 -0.92 10.86 9.94
C ILE A 228 -1.32 11.01 11.42
N ALA A 229 -0.45 10.62 12.36
CA ALA A 229 -0.79 10.72 13.77
C ALA A 229 -1.04 12.17 14.24
N GLU A 230 -0.43 13.17 13.62
CA GLU A 230 -0.68 14.58 13.94
C GLU A 230 -1.89 15.15 13.19
N LEU A 231 -2.31 14.51 12.11
CA LEU A 231 -3.51 14.88 11.36
C LEU A 231 -4.80 14.38 12.04
N LEU A 232 -4.73 13.31 12.82
CA LEU A 232 -5.91 12.77 13.49
C LEU A 232 -6.38 13.68 14.64
N LYS A 233 -7.66 14.00 14.66
CA LYS A 233 -8.34 14.59 15.83
C LYS A 233 -8.29 13.63 17.02
N ASP A 234 -8.56 14.14 18.22
CA ASP A 234 -8.78 13.28 19.38
C ASP A 234 -9.92 12.28 19.14
N GLY A 235 -9.67 11.01 19.45
CA GLY A 235 -10.55 9.88 19.12
C GLY A 235 -10.62 9.52 17.63
N GLY A 236 -9.86 10.20 16.76
CA GLY A 236 -9.74 9.88 15.34
C GLY A 236 -8.93 8.62 15.10
N ARG A 237 -9.22 7.91 14.00
CA ARG A 237 -8.62 6.58 13.73
C ARG A 237 -7.90 6.50 12.40
N VAL A 238 -6.77 5.81 12.38
CA VAL A 238 -6.14 5.33 11.14
C VAL A 238 -6.29 3.82 11.02
N CYS A 239 -6.81 3.39 9.87
CA CYS A 239 -6.97 2.00 9.47
C CYS A 239 -6.01 1.71 8.31
N VAL A 240 -5.09 0.76 8.49
CA VAL A 240 -4.13 0.38 7.44
C VAL A 240 -4.28 -1.10 7.12
N ILE A 241 -4.59 -1.41 5.87
CA ILE A 241 -4.65 -2.76 5.31
C ILE A 241 -3.33 -3.00 4.56
N THR A 242 -2.62 -4.05 4.95
CA THR A 242 -1.30 -4.40 4.40
C THR A 242 -1.39 -5.77 3.74
N PHE A 243 -0.65 -6.02 2.65
CA PHE A 243 -0.72 -7.26 1.88
C PHE A 243 0.55 -8.11 1.96
N HIS A 244 1.61 -7.56 2.55
CA HIS A 244 2.82 -8.31 2.81
C HIS A 244 3.50 -7.97 4.14
N SER A 245 4.47 -8.81 4.49
CA SER A 245 5.22 -8.80 5.75
C SER A 245 5.96 -7.48 6.01
N LEU A 246 6.51 -6.85 4.98
CA LEU A 246 7.29 -5.61 5.11
C LEU A 246 6.41 -4.43 5.49
N GLU A 247 5.31 -4.21 4.77
CA GLU A 247 4.28 -3.20 5.11
C GLU A 247 3.75 -3.42 6.54
N ASP A 248 3.29 -4.64 6.84
CA ASP A 248 2.73 -5.01 8.15
C ASP A 248 3.73 -4.74 9.28
N ARG A 249 5.03 -4.97 9.03
CA ARG A 249 6.10 -4.71 10.00
C ARG A 249 6.29 -3.21 10.23
N ILE A 250 6.26 -2.39 9.19
CA ILE A 250 6.35 -0.93 9.29
C ILE A 250 5.18 -0.38 10.11
N VAL A 251 3.94 -0.71 9.72
CA VAL A 251 2.73 -0.22 10.40
C VAL A 251 2.72 -0.66 11.87
N LYS A 252 2.99 -1.94 12.13
CA LYS A 252 3.05 -2.47 13.51
C LYS A 252 4.08 -1.73 14.37
N ASN A 253 5.28 -1.50 13.84
CA ASN A 253 6.34 -0.85 14.59
C ASN A 253 6.01 0.61 14.86
N LYS A 254 5.49 1.32 13.85
CA LYS A 254 5.08 2.72 13.98
C LYS A 254 3.93 2.92 14.97
N PHE A 255 2.92 2.05 14.94
CA PHE A 255 1.83 2.10 15.92
C PHE A 255 2.31 1.83 17.36
N ARG A 256 3.27 0.91 17.53
CA ARG A 256 3.91 0.67 18.84
C ARG A 256 4.74 1.86 19.30
N GLU A 257 5.45 2.50 18.38
CA GLU A 257 6.21 3.73 18.64
C GLU A 257 5.28 4.85 19.11
N TRP A 258 4.12 5.04 18.46
CA TRP A 258 3.14 6.05 18.88
C TRP A 258 2.52 5.77 20.24
N GLU A 259 2.21 4.51 20.55
CA GLU A 259 1.66 4.11 21.84
C GLU A 259 2.72 4.19 22.95
N ASN A 260 3.97 3.85 22.65
CA ASN A 260 5.08 3.79 23.61
C ASN A 260 6.33 4.49 23.06
N PRO A 261 6.37 5.83 23.03
CA PRO A 261 7.42 6.59 22.33
C PRO A 261 8.69 6.77 23.17
N CYS A 262 8.69 6.33 24.42
CA CYS A 262 9.83 6.48 25.33
C CYS A 262 11.06 5.74 24.77
N ILE A 263 12.19 6.45 24.72
CA ILE A 263 13.49 5.92 24.30
C ILE A 263 14.49 5.83 25.45
N CYS A 264 14.07 6.15 26.68
CA CYS A 264 14.95 6.04 27.84
C CYS A 264 15.37 4.58 28.06
N PRO A 265 16.60 4.33 28.54
CA PRO A 265 17.03 3.00 28.96
C PRO A 265 16.07 2.42 30.00
N LYS A 266 15.87 1.11 30.00
CA LYS A 266 14.91 0.44 30.90
C LYS A 266 15.32 0.56 32.38
N GLU A 267 16.59 0.81 32.63
CA GLU A 267 17.17 0.99 33.96
C GLU A 267 16.82 2.36 34.56
N PHE A 268 16.34 3.32 33.76
CA PHE A 268 15.95 4.63 34.28
C PHE A 268 14.61 4.51 35.01
N PRO A 269 14.51 4.95 36.28
CA PRO A 269 13.31 4.78 37.10
C PRO A 269 12.14 5.67 36.63
N VAL A 270 12.42 6.75 35.90
CA VAL A 270 11.43 7.71 35.39
C VAL A 270 11.83 8.13 33.98
N CYS A 271 10.83 8.36 33.12
CA CYS A 271 11.06 8.90 31.77
C CYS A 271 11.61 10.33 31.84
N VAL A 272 12.74 10.57 31.15
CA VAL A 272 13.36 11.90 31.02
C VAL A 272 13.36 12.43 29.58
N CYS A 273 12.97 11.61 28.59
CA CYS A 273 12.96 12.01 27.19
C CYS A 273 11.78 12.93 26.82
N GLY A 274 10.80 13.10 27.71
CA GLY A 274 9.65 13.98 27.53
C GLY A 274 8.66 13.56 26.44
N ARG A 275 8.88 12.43 25.77
CA ARG A 275 8.00 11.94 24.71
C ARG A 275 6.69 11.41 25.31
N LYS A 276 5.57 11.88 24.75
CA LYS A 276 4.22 11.50 25.17
C LYS A 276 3.58 10.54 24.16
N PRO A 277 2.86 9.50 24.61
CA PRO A 277 2.03 8.67 23.74
C PRO A 277 1.11 9.51 22.85
N LYS A 278 0.94 9.08 21.60
CA LYS A 278 -0.01 9.71 20.67
C LYS A 278 -1.41 9.09 20.77
N GLY A 279 -1.57 7.99 21.49
CA GLY A 279 -2.82 7.24 21.56
C GLY A 279 -2.55 5.76 21.76
N ARG A 280 -3.45 4.91 21.25
CA ARG A 280 -3.41 3.47 21.52
C ARG A 280 -3.63 2.61 20.28
N VAL A 281 -3.05 1.41 20.32
CA VAL A 281 -3.27 0.37 19.30
C VAL A 281 -4.58 -0.35 19.61
N ILE A 282 -5.57 -0.22 18.72
CA ILE A 282 -6.86 -0.89 18.86
C ILE A 282 -6.74 -2.39 18.55
N THR A 283 -5.97 -2.74 17.52
CA THR A 283 -5.77 -4.13 17.08
C THR A 283 -4.42 -4.69 17.54
N ARG A 284 -4.36 -5.31 18.72
CA ARG A 284 -3.13 -5.97 19.22
C ARG A 284 -2.63 -7.07 18.28
N ARG A 285 -3.56 -7.83 17.71
CA ARG A 285 -3.35 -8.74 16.58
C ARG A 285 -4.02 -8.12 15.35
N PRO A 286 -3.43 -8.25 14.14
CA PRO A 286 -4.10 -7.75 12.95
C PRO A 286 -5.41 -8.50 12.73
N ILE A 287 -6.41 -7.80 12.22
CA ILE A 287 -7.64 -8.41 11.71
C ILE A 287 -7.30 -9.01 10.34
N VAL A 288 -7.76 -10.23 10.08
CA VAL A 288 -7.50 -10.98 8.84
C VAL A 288 -8.83 -11.41 8.22
N PRO A 289 -8.88 -11.61 6.90
CA PRO A 289 -10.11 -12.01 6.22
C PRO A 289 -10.68 -13.30 6.77
N ASP A 290 -12.01 -13.37 6.81
CA ASP A 290 -12.71 -14.60 7.14
C ASP A 290 -12.67 -15.61 5.98
N PRO A 291 -13.01 -16.89 6.23
CA PRO A 291 -13.01 -17.91 5.17
C PRO A 291 -13.92 -17.58 3.97
N ARG A 292 -15.04 -16.86 4.17
CA ARG A 292 -15.98 -16.51 3.09
C ARG A 292 -15.35 -15.45 2.17
N GLU A 293 -14.73 -14.43 2.74
CA GLU A 293 -14.00 -13.43 1.97
C GLU A 293 -12.85 -14.07 1.17
N LEU A 294 -12.17 -15.07 1.74
CA LEU A 294 -11.09 -15.78 1.03
C LEU A 294 -11.59 -16.60 -0.17
N GLU A 295 -12.80 -17.16 -0.09
CA GLU A 295 -13.44 -17.87 -1.19
C GLU A 295 -13.89 -16.91 -2.30
N GLU A 296 -14.48 -15.78 -1.94
CA GLU A 296 -14.97 -14.75 -2.88
C GLU A 296 -13.84 -13.93 -3.49
N ASN A 297 -12.81 -13.63 -2.70
CA ASN A 297 -11.70 -12.76 -3.06
C ASN A 297 -10.34 -13.37 -2.65
N PRO A 298 -9.72 -14.21 -3.52
CA PRO A 298 -8.41 -14.77 -3.26
C PRO A 298 -7.29 -13.71 -3.05
N ARG A 299 -7.51 -12.46 -3.46
CA ARG A 299 -6.55 -11.35 -3.28
C ARG A 299 -6.46 -10.91 -1.80
N ALA A 300 -7.50 -11.17 -1.01
CA ALA A 300 -7.53 -10.90 0.43
C ALA A 300 -6.59 -11.82 1.23
N LYS A 301 -6.14 -12.97 0.68
CA LYS A 301 -5.41 -14.02 1.42
C LYS A 301 -4.25 -13.57 2.32
N SER A 302 -3.52 -12.52 1.94
CA SER A 302 -2.37 -12.01 2.71
C SER A 302 -2.65 -10.68 3.42
N SER A 303 -3.90 -10.21 3.37
CA SER A 303 -4.27 -8.92 3.93
C SER A 303 -4.34 -8.96 5.45
N LYS A 304 -3.95 -7.83 6.05
CA LYS A 304 -3.96 -7.61 7.50
C LYS A 304 -4.36 -6.17 7.77
N LEU A 305 -5.45 -5.98 8.48
CA LEU A 305 -5.90 -4.69 8.96
C LEU A 305 -5.32 -4.39 10.34
N ARG A 306 -4.74 -3.20 10.49
CA ARG A 306 -4.32 -2.62 11.76
C ARG A 306 -4.99 -1.29 12.00
N VAL A 307 -5.31 -1.01 13.26
CA VAL A 307 -6.05 0.19 13.67
C VAL A 307 -5.36 0.86 14.85
N PHE A 308 -5.18 2.18 14.74
CA PHE A 308 -4.69 3.05 15.80
C PHE A 308 -5.70 4.18 16.04
N GLU A 309 -5.91 4.54 17.31
CA GLU A 309 -6.77 5.65 17.72
C GLU A 309 -5.92 6.72 18.40
N ARG A 310 -6.06 7.97 17.95
CA ARG A 310 -5.42 9.13 18.57
C ARG A 310 -6.09 9.40 19.92
N GLU A 311 -5.29 9.60 20.95
CA GLU A 311 -5.75 10.11 22.25
C GLU A 311 -4.82 11.25 22.66
N ILE A 312 -5.37 12.40 23.02
CA ILE A 312 -4.61 13.56 23.51
C ILE A 312 -4.57 13.51 25.04
N HIS A 313 -3.35 13.46 25.61
CA HIS A 313 -3.08 13.39 27.06
C HIS A 313 -2.41 14.65 27.64
#